data_AF-A0A7I7MTS2-F1
#
_entry.id   AF-A0A7I7MTS2-F1
#
_cell.length_a   1.000
_cell.length_b   1.000
_cell.length_c   1.000
_cell.angle_alpha   90.00
_cell.angle_beta   90.00
_cell.angle_gamma   90.00
#
_symmetry.space_group_name_H-M   'P 1'
#
loop_
_entity.id
_entity.type
_entity.pdbx_description
1 polymer ?
#
loop_
_entity_poly.entity_id
_entity_poly.type
_entity_poly.pdbx_seq_one_letter_code
_entity_poly.pdbx_strand_id
1 'polypeptide(L)'
;MTISFSCSNLRDDATSGNGDYRLDKLPETTPSTSVFDRADVNYRQFTELHGQVRDTRRKAHMAELESKTVERARCAPMHALEQLADYGFAWRDIARVVGVSVPAITKWRKGAGVTGGNRLKIARLLALIDMLSDRFIDEPASWLEMPIQDGVGITRMDLLERGRYDLVLALASTHTGDGTVEYVLNEIDPDWRETVVDNVFESYAAEDGVISIRPKQ
;
A
#
# COMPACT_ATOMS: atom_id res chain seq x y z
N MET A 1 67.63 0.86 61.76
CA MET A 1 68.41 1.36 60.61
C MET A 1 67.87 2.75 60.30
N THR A 2 68.74 3.77 60.37
CA THR A 2 68.63 5.14 59.79
C THR A 2 67.52 6.07 60.33
N ILE A 3 67.73 6.94 61.33
CA ILE A 3 68.46 8.24 61.46
C ILE A 3 67.80 9.41 60.68
N SER A 4 67.56 10.50 61.43
CA SER A 4 66.86 11.75 61.10
C SER A 4 67.82 12.93 60.79
N PHE A 5 67.23 14.02 60.26
CA PHE A 5 67.73 15.39 59.99
C PHE A 5 68.63 15.53 58.74
N SER A 6 68.60 16.59 57.92
CA SER A 6 68.28 18.00 58.17
C SER A 6 67.87 18.76 56.88
N CYS A 7 67.43 20.00 57.09
CA CYS A 7 67.04 21.09 56.19
C CYS A 7 68.03 21.39 55.03
N SER A 8 67.55 21.89 53.88
CA SER A 8 67.95 23.20 53.30
C SER A 8 67.50 23.42 51.85
N ASN A 9 66.83 24.58 51.67
CA ASN A 9 67.01 25.61 50.64
C ASN A 9 66.73 25.31 49.16
N LEU A 10 65.69 26.02 48.69
CA LEU A 10 65.65 26.82 47.47
C LEU A 10 66.97 26.89 46.69
N ARG A 11 66.88 26.48 45.43
CA ARG A 11 67.50 27.22 44.33
C ARG A 11 66.39 27.67 43.38
N ASP A 12 66.08 28.96 43.46
CA ASP A 12 65.73 29.74 42.28
C ASP A 12 67.00 29.90 41.43
N ASP A 13 66.90 29.61 40.14
CA ASP A 13 67.47 30.39 39.02
C ASP A 13 67.08 29.68 37.72
N ALA A 14 66.01 30.15 37.08
CA ALA A 14 66.01 31.01 35.88
C ALA A 14 66.26 30.18 34.60
N THR A 15 65.41 30.20 33.56
CA THR A 15 64.85 31.38 32.91
C THR A 15 63.61 31.00 32.07
N SER A 16 62.54 31.77 32.28
CA SER A 16 61.42 32.11 31.39
C SER A 16 61.37 31.47 29.98
N GLY A 17 60.29 30.72 29.75
CA GLY A 17 59.72 30.45 28.43
C GLY A 17 58.20 30.43 28.55
N ASN A 18 57.58 31.61 28.43
CA ASN A 18 56.13 31.81 28.30
C ASN A 18 55.55 30.82 27.29
N GLY A 19 54.70 29.91 27.77
CA GLY A 19 53.99 28.96 26.94
C GLY A 19 52.81 28.43 27.73
N ASP A 20 51.76 29.21 27.79
CA ASP A 20 50.46 28.84 28.34
C ASP A 20 49.80 27.82 27.39
N TYR A 21 50.33 26.60 27.32
CA TYR A 21 49.66 25.47 26.70
C TYR A 21 48.91 24.71 27.79
N ARG A 22 47.96 25.39 28.44
CA ARG A 22 46.80 24.64 28.93
C ARG A 22 46.20 23.99 27.69
N LEU A 23 46.34 22.68 27.58
CA LEU A 23 45.43 21.89 26.75
C LEU A 23 44.04 22.22 27.29
N ASP A 24 43.35 23.14 26.63
CA ASP A 24 41.91 23.26 26.77
C ASP A 24 41.37 21.84 26.65
N LYS A 25 40.55 21.44 27.63
CA LYS A 25 39.86 20.16 27.57
C LYS A 25 39.24 20.07 26.18
N LEU A 26 39.77 19.18 25.36
CA LEU A 26 39.18 18.87 24.06
C LEU A 26 37.69 18.65 24.32
N PRO A 27 36.79 19.32 23.56
CA PRO A 27 35.36 19.12 23.75
C PRO A 27 35.12 17.61 23.73
N GLU A 28 34.46 17.09 24.77
CA GLU A 28 34.13 15.67 24.86
C GLU A 28 33.38 15.31 23.57
N THR A 29 34.09 14.65 22.65
CA THR A 29 33.48 14.15 21.43
C THR A 29 32.50 13.09 21.89
N THR A 30 31.21 13.41 21.92
CA THR A 30 30.19 12.38 22.05
C THR A 30 30.48 11.38 20.93
N PRO A 31 30.77 10.11 21.23
CA PRO A 31 31.16 9.17 20.19
C PRO A 31 30.02 9.12 19.18
N SER A 32 30.31 9.44 17.91
CA SER A 32 29.29 9.49 16.86
C SER A 32 28.55 8.15 16.71
N THR A 33 29.21 7.06 17.13
CA THR A 33 28.65 5.71 17.30
C THR A 33 27.31 5.72 18.04
N SER A 34 27.14 6.56 19.07
CA SER A 34 25.90 6.62 19.87
C SER A 34 24.70 7.21 19.11
N VAL A 35 24.93 8.10 18.14
CA VAL A 35 23.84 8.69 17.33
C VAL A 35 23.46 7.75 16.20
N PHE A 36 24.43 7.10 15.56
CA PHE A 36 24.18 6.08 14.54
C PHE A 36 23.45 4.86 15.12
N ASP A 37 23.89 4.33 16.26
CA ASP A 37 23.21 3.19 16.91
C ASP A 37 21.76 3.54 17.28
N ARG A 38 21.50 4.77 17.75
CA ARG A 38 20.14 5.25 18.04
C ARG A 38 19.32 5.43 16.75
N ALA A 39 19.91 5.92 15.68
CA ALA A 39 19.25 6.07 14.39
C ALA A 39 18.85 4.70 13.82
N ASP A 40 19.72 3.70 13.90
CA ASP A 40 19.45 2.33 13.45
C ASP A 40 18.33 1.66 14.26
N VAL A 41 18.35 1.81 15.59
CA VAL A 41 17.28 1.31 16.46
C VAL A 41 15.95 1.98 16.12
N ASN A 42 15.94 3.31 15.97
CA ASN A 42 14.74 4.05 15.59
C ASN A 42 14.20 3.62 14.21
N TYR A 43 15.10 3.41 13.24
CA TYR A 43 14.72 2.97 11.89
C TYR A 43 14.07 1.57 11.93
N ARG A 44 14.62 0.63 12.69
CA ARG A 44 14.04 -0.71 12.86
C ARG A 44 12.67 -0.65 13.53
N GLN A 45 12.55 0.11 14.63
CA GLN A 45 11.28 0.29 15.34
C GLN A 45 10.22 0.93 14.44
N PHE A 46 10.58 1.96 13.68
CA PHE A 46 9.69 2.59 12.71
C PHE A 46 9.23 1.60 11.65
N THR A 47 10.15 0.82 11.07
CA THR A 47 9.85 -0.18 10.04
C THR A 47 8.90 -1.26 10.57
N GLU A 48 9.16 -1.78 11.77
CA GLU A 48 8.31 -2.76 12.43
C GLU A 48 6.92 -2.20 12.71
N LEU A 49 6.85 -1.01 13.31
CA LEU A 49 5.59 -0.33 13.61
C LEU A 49 4.77 -0.07 12.34
N HIS A 50 5.42 0.39 11.26
CA HIS A 50 4.77 0.60 9.97
C HIS A 50 4.18 -0.71 9.42
N GLY A 51 4.89 -1.83 9.55
CA GLY A 51 4.38 -3.16 9.21
C GLY A 51 3.14 -3.54 10.02
N GLN A 52 3.20 -3.34 11.34
CA GLN A 52 2.08 -3.65 12.25
C GLN A 52 0.84 -2.79 12.00
N VAL A 53 1.03 -1.49 11.73
CA VAL A 53 -0.06 -0.56 11.38
C VAL A 53 -0.77 -1.03 10.11
N ARG A 54 0.00 -1.35 9.06
CA ARG A 54 -0.53 -1.84 7.79
C ARG A 54 -1.33 -3.15 7.97
N ASP A 55 -0.79 -4.09 8.73
CA ASP A 55 -1.49 -5.36 9.00
C ASP A 55 -2.78 -5.16 9.78
N THR A 56 -2.77 -4.25 10.75
CA THR A 56 -3.95 -3.90 11.54
C THR A 56 -5.01 -3.25 10.67
N ARG A 57 -4.63 -2.31 9.79
CA ARG A 57 -5.54 -1.67 8.85
C ARG A 57 -6.13 -2.66 7.86
N ARG A 58 -5.32 -3.53 7.28
CA ARG A 58 -5.79 -4.61 6.40
C ARG A 58 -6.81 -5.49 7.11
N LYS A 59 -6.54 -5.92 8.35
CA LYS A 59 -7.49 -6.71 9.16
C LYS A 59 -8.77 -5.93 9.42
N ALA A 60 -8.69 -4.64 9.74
CA ALA A 60 -9.85 -3.80 9.98
C ALA A 60 -10.74 -3.68 8.72
N HIS A 61 -10.14 -3.39 7.55
CA HIS A 61 -10.87 -3.36 6.28
C HIS A 61 -11.55 -4.68 5.96
N MET A 62 -10.86 -5.80 6.16
CA MET A 62 -11.43 -7.12 5.87
C MET A 62 -12.53 -7.51 6.86
N ALA A 63 -12.41 -7.14 8.14
CA ALA A 63 -13.45 -7.36 9.14
C ALA A 63 -14.70 -6.50 8.85
N GLU A 64 -14.51 -5.23 8.47
CA GLU A 64 -15.59 -4.34 8.06
C GLU A 64 -16.31 -4.86 6.81
N LEU A 65 -15.55 -5.29 5.80
CA LEU A 65 -16.09 -5.87 4.57
C LEU A 65 -16.92 -7.12 4.86
N GLU A 66 -16.44 -8.00 5.74
CA GLU A 66 -17.19 -9.20 6.13
C GLU A 66 -18.48 -8.85 6.87
N SER A 67 -18.45 -7.88 7.79
CA SER A 67 -19.65 -7.41 8.48
C SER A 67 -20.70 -6.88 7.50
N LYS A 68 -20.31 -5.96 6.61
CA LYS A 68 -21.20 -5.40 5.58
C LYS A 68 -21.67 -6.47 4.58
N THR A 69 -20.84 -7.48 4.30
CA THR A 69 -21.23 -8.63 3.45
C THR A 69 -22.39 -9.39 4.08
N VAL A 70 -22.34 -9.68 5.39
CA VAL A 70 -23.43 -10.37 6.11
C VAL A 70 -24.71 -9.54 6.12
N GLU A 71 -24.60 -8.22 6.27
CA GLU A 71 -25.74 -7.31 6.19
C GLU A 71 -26.37 -7.32 4.79
N ARG A 72 -25.56 -7.11 3.75
CA ARG A 72 -25.99 -7.14 2.34
C ARG A 72 -26.48 -8.51 1.89
N ALA A 73 -25.99 -9.59 2.50
CA ALA A 73 -26.45 -10.94 2.21
C ALA A 73 -27.92 -11.18 2.60
N ARG A 74 -28.58 -10.27 3.33
CA ARG A 74 -30.03 -10.33 3.57
C ARG A 74 -30.84 -9.91 2.34
N CYS A 75 -30.25 -9.12 1.44
CA CYS A 75 -30.88 -8.67 0.21
C CYS A 75 -31.21 -9.85 -0.72
N ALA A 76 -32.31 -9.74 -1.47
CA ALA A 76 -32.63 -10.71 -2.51
C ALA A 76 -31.57 -10.62 -3.62
N PRO A 77 -31.02 -11.75 -4.13
CA PRO A 77 -29.93 -11.70 -5.11
C PRO A 77 -30.25 -10.91 -6.38
N MET A 78 -31.50 -10.94 -6.84
CA MET A 78 -31.96 -10.16 -8.00
C MET A 78 -31.87 -8.66 -7.74
N HIS A 79 -32.37 -8.19 -6.59
CA HIS A 79 -32.29 -6.79 -6.19
C HIS A 79 -30.85 -6.34 -5.93
N ALA A 80 -29.99 -7.25 -5.45
CA ALA A 80 -28.57 -6.96 -5.30
C ALA A 80 -27.86 -6.76 -6.65
N LEU A 81 -28.20 -7.57 -7.65
CA LEU A 81 -27.67 -7.41 -9.02
C LEU A 81 -28.17 -6.13 -9.70
N GLU A 82 -29.43 -5.75 -9.46
CA GLU A 82 -30.00 -4.49 -9.95
C GLU A 82 -29.26 -3.30 -9.36
N GLN A 83 -29.06 -3.27 -8.02
CA GLN A 83 -28.28 -2.21 -7.37
C GLN A 83 -26.86 -2.10 -7.95
N LEU A 84 -26.17 -3.22 -8.20
CA LEU A 84 -24.84 -3.17 -8.83
C LEU A 84 -24.89 -2.52 -10.22
N ALA A 85 -25.91 -2.79 -11.02
CA ALA A 85 -26.07 -2.13 -12.31
C ALA A 85 -26.43 -0.65 -12.17
N ASP A 86 -27.20 -0.27 -11.14
CA ASP A 86 -27.50 1.13 -10.83
C ASP A 86 -26.23 1.90 -10.44
N TYR A 87 -25.26 1.24 -9.79
CA TYR A 87 -23.90 1.76 -9.55
C TYR A 87 -23.01 1.80 -10.80
N GLY A 88 -23.52 1.39 -11.97
CA GLY A 88 -22.82 1.46 -13.24
C GLY A 88 -22.07 0.18 -13.64
N PHE A 89 -22.16 -0.92 -12.88
CA PHE A 89 -21.46 -2.14 -13.26
C PHE A 89 -22.04 -2.79 -14.53
N ALA A 90 -21.15 -3.12 -15.46
CA ALA A 90 -21.51 -4.02 -16.56
C ALA A 90 -21.71 -5.45 -16.05
N TRP A 91 -22.70 -6.17 -16.63
CA TRP A 91 -22.99 -7.55 -16.25
C TRP A 91 -21.81 -8.52 -16.42
N ARG A 92 -20.94 -8.23 -17.39
CA ARG A 92 -19.71 -8.99 -17.63
C ARG A 92 -18.75 -8.86 -16.46
N ASP A 93 -18.60 -7.66 -15.92
CA ASP A 93 -17.68 -7.37 -14.84
C ASP A 93 -18.19 -7.90 -13.50
N ILE A 94 -19.51 -7.86 -13.27
CA ILE A 94 -20.12 -8.59 -12.14
C ILE A 94 -19.85 -10.09 -12.27
N ALA A 95 -20.08 -10.67 -13.45
CA ALA A 95 -19.85 -12.10 -13.68
C ALA A 95 -18.38 -12.48 -13.43
N ARG A 96 -17.45 -11.65 -13.91
CA ARG A 96 -16.00 -11.80 -13.74
C ARG A 96 -15.59 -11.79 -12.27
N VAL A 97 -16.01 -10.79 -11.49
CA VAL A 97 -15.67 -10.69 -10.06
C VAL A 97 -16.34 -11.78 -9.22
N VAL A 98 -17.59 -12.16 -9.54
CA VAL A 98 -18.27 -13.27 -8.86
C VAL A 98 -17.68 -14.64 -9.25
N GLY A 99 -16.96 -14.71 -10.37
CA GLY A 99 -16.36 -15.95 -10.91
C GLY A 99 -17.42 -16.88 -11.49
N VAL A 100 -18.38 -16.32 -12.25
CA VAL A 100 -19.43 -17.07 -12.96
C VAL A 100 -19.58 -16.57 -14.39
N SER A 101 -20.39 -17.27 -15.19
CA SER A 101 -20.66 -16.85 -16.57
C SER A 101 -21.76 -15.78 -16.64
N VAL A 102 -21.71 -14.90 -17.64
CA VAL A 102 -22.76 -13.90 -17.91
C VAL A 102 -24.16 -14.54 -18.09
N PRO A 103 -24.30 -15.71 -18.74
CA PRO A 103 -25.58 -16.44 -18.76
C PRO A 103 -26.10 -16.81 -17.38
N ALA A 104 -25.23 -17.12 -16.40
CA ALA A 104 -25.66 -17.39 -15.02
C ALA A 104 -26.27 -16.14 -14.38
N ILE A 105 -25.61 -14.98 -14.49
CA ILE A 105 -26.15 -13.68 -14.05
C ILE A 105 -27.51 -13.40 -14.70
N THR A 106 -27.62 -13.67 -16.01
CA THR A 106 -28.87 -13.47 -16.76
C THR A 106 -30.00 -14.35 -16.24
N LYS A 107 -29.72 -15.61 -15.87
CA LYS A 107 -30.71 -16.51 -15.26
C LYS A 107 -31.16 -16.00 -13.89
N TRP A 108 -30.23 -15.55 -13.06
CA TRP A 108 -30.54 -15.04 -11.71
C TRP A 108 -31.39 -13.78 -11.74
N ARG A 109 -31.14 -12.88 -12.71
CA ARG A 109 -31.99 -11.71 -12.97
C ARG A 109 -33.42 -12.07 -13.38
N LYS A 110 -33.62 -13.24 -13.99
CA LYS A 110 -34.95 -13.76 -14.36
C LYS A 110 -35.61 -14.54 -13.21
N GLY A 111 -35.08 -14.45 -11.99
CA GLY A 111 -35.62 -15.12 -10.81
C GLY A 111 -35.17 -16.57 -10.63
N ALA A 112 -34.21 -17.07 -11.41
CA ALA A 112 -33.62 -18.37 -11.12
C ALA A 112 -32.86 -18.34 -9.79
N GLY A 113 -32.93 -19.44 -9.03
CA GLY A 113 -32.26 -19.54 -7.74
C GLY A 113 -30.74 -19.33 -7.82
N VAL A 114 -30.20 -18.65 -6.81
CA VAL A 114 -28.76 -18.43 -6.61
C VAL A 114 -28.28 -19.29 -5.45
N THR A 115 -27.15 -19.98 -5.61
CA THR A 115 -26.55 -20.75 -4.51
C THR A 115 -26.08 -19.81 -3.38
N GLY A 116 -26.02 -20.31 -2.14
CA GLY A 116 -25.60 -19.50 -0.99
C GLY A 116 -24.21 -18.88 -1.16
N GLY A 117 -23.24 -19.63 -1.70
CA GLY A 117 -21.89 -19.11 -1.96
C GLY A 117 -21.87 -17.97 -2.98
N ASN A 118 -22.63 -18.08 -4.07
CA ASN A 118 -22.71 -17.00 -5.06
C ASN A 118 -23.48 -15.79 -4.54
N ARG A 119 -24.49 -16.01 -3.70
CA ARG A 119 -25.18 -14.92 -2.99
C ARG A 119 -24.22 -14.13 -2.10
N LEU A 120 -23.35 -14.81 -1.36
CA LEU A 120 -22.33 -14.14 -0.53
C LEU A 120 -21.33 -13.35 -1.39
N LYS A 121 -20.91 -13.86 -2.54
CA LYS A 121 -20.03 -13.12 -3.46
C LYS A 121 -20.67 -11.85 -4.00
N ILE A 122 -21.94 -11.91 -4.42
CA ILE A 122 -22.69 -10.72 -4.87
C ILE A 122 -22.82 -9.71 -3.72
N ALA A 123 -23.18 -10.18 -2.52
CA ALA A 123 -23.29 -9.34 -1.34
C ALA A 123 -21.94 -8.69 -0.96
N ARG A 124 -20.83 -9.42 -1.11
CA ARG A 124 -19.49 -8.92 -0.86
C ARG A 124 -19.10 -7.81 -1.81
N LEU A 125 -19.45 -7.93 -3.10
CA LEU A 125 -19.23 -6.86 -4.06
C LEU A 125 -20.04 -5.61 -3.68
N LEU A 126 -21.32 -5.74 -3.33
CA LEU A 126 -22.11 -4.59 -2.83
C LEU A 126 -21.53 -3.98 -1.56
N ALA A 127 -21.09 -4.80 -0.61
CA ALA A 127 -20.45 -4.33 0.62
C ALA A 127 -19.18 -3.53 0.33
N LEU A 128 -18.40 -3.94 -0.68
CA LEU A 128 -17.29 -3.14 -1.17
C LEU A 128 -17.77 -1.79 -1.72
N ILE A 129 -18.86 -1.75 -2.50
CA ILE A 129 -19.39 -0.48 -3.05
C ILE A 129 -19.80 0.47 -1.95
N ASP A 130 -20.47 -0.03 -0.90
CA ASP A 130 -20.80 0.78 0.28
C ASP A 130 -19.54 1.38 0.90
N MET A 131 -18.51 0.54 1.09
CA MET A 131 -17.23 0.96 1.65
C MET A 131 -16.51 1.99 0.76
N LEU A 132 -16.57 1.87 -0.57
CA LEU A 132 -15.97 2.85 -1.48
C LEU A 132 -16.75 4.18 -1.44
N SER A 133 -18.08 4.11 -1.39
CA SER A 133 -18.95 5.29 -1.26
C SER A 133 -18.69 6.02 0.06
N ASP A 134 -18.52 5.30 1.17
CA ASP A 134 -18.15 5.85 2.49
C ASP A 134 -16.80 6.59 2.47
N ARG A 135 -15.95 6.32 1.45
CA ARG A 135 -14.65 6.98 1.21
C ARG A 135 -14.72 8.06 0.13
N PHE A 136 -15.92 8.58 -0.16
CA PHE A 136 -16.17 9.65 -1.14
C PHE A 136 -15.78 9.29 -2.58
N ILE A 137 -15.91 8.01 -2.95
CA ILE A 137 -15.80 7.58 -4.35
C ILE A 137 -17.22 7.56 -4.92
N ASP A 138 -17.56 8.63 -5.66
CA ASP A 138 -18.93 8.85 -6.16
C ASP A 138 -19.36 7.84 -7.23
N GLU A 139 -18.43 7.42 -8.09
CA GLU A 139 -18.66 6.41 -9.13
C GLU A 139 -17.76 5.18 -8.93
N PRO A 140 -18.12 4.26 -8.02
CA PRO A 140 -17.28 3.11 -7.69
C PRO A 140 -17.00 2.20 -8.88
N ALA A 141 -17.97 1.95 -9.76
CA ALA A 141 -17.77 1.10 -10.94
C ALA A 141 -16.73 1.71 -11.89
N SER A 142 -16.91 2.98 -12.28
CA SER A 142 -15.98 3.73 -13.13
C SER A 142 -14.56 3.75 -12.52
N TRP A 143 -14.45 4.04 -11.22
CA TRP A 143 -13.16 4.07 -10.51
C TRP A 143 -12.47 2.70 -10.49
N LEU A 144 -13.23 1.61 -10.39
CA LEU A 144 -12.69 0.25 -10.41
C LEU A 144 -12.15 -0.16 -11.78
N GLU A 145 -12.78 0.32 -12.85
CA GLU A 145 -12.35 0.07 -14.23
C GLU A 145 -11.09 0.87 -14.63
N MET A 146 -10.81 1.97 -13.93
CA MET A 146 -9.59 2.74 -14.17
C MET A 146 -8.33 1.93 -13.80
N PRO A 147 -7.23 2.09 -14.57
CA PRO A 147 -5.94 1.50 -14.23
C PRO A 147 -5.48 2.01 -12.86
N ILE A 148 -4.74 1.17 -12.12
CA ILE A 148 -4.23 1.52 -10.78
C ILE A 148 -3.36 2.79 -10.86
N GLN A 149 -2.54 2.87 -11.91
CA GLN A 149 -1.72 4.01 -12.28
C GLN A 149 -1.62 4.10 -13.81
N ASP A 150 -1.41 5.32 -14.32
CA ASP A 150 -1.18 5.54 -15.75
C ASP A 150 0.03 4.75 -16.27
N GLY A 151 -0.10 4.16 -17.47
CA GLY A 151 0.89 3.27 -18.06
C GLY A 151 0.98 1.85 -17.47
N VAL A 152 0.13 1.50 -16.50
CA VAL A 152 0.03 0.13 -15.95
C VAL A 152 -1.26 -0.53 -16.44
N GLY A 153 -1.14 -1.70 -17.07
CA GLY A 153 -2.27 -2.43 -17.66
C GLY A 153 -3.20 -3.14 -16.66
N ILE A 154 -2.97 -3.00 -15.35
CA ILE A 154 -3.81 -3.59 -14.31
C ILE A 154 -4.82 -2.56 -13.79
N THR A 155 -6.09 -2.93 -13.79
CA THR A 155 -7.20 -2.18 -13.19
C THR A 155 -7.48 -2.66 -11.76
N ARG A 156 -8.22 -1.85 -10.99
CA ARG A 156 -8.68 -2.26 -9.65
C ARG A 156 -9.69 -3.40 -9.74
N MET A 157 -10.44 -3.49 -10.84
CA MET A 157 -11.34 -4.60 -11.12
C MET A 157 -10.59 -5.93 -11.26
N ASP A 158 -9.40 -5.93 -11.84
CA ASP A 158 -8.55 -7.12 -11.93
C ASP A 158 -8.04 -7.58 -10.55
N LEU A 159 -7.98 -6.69 -9.56
CA LEU A 159 -7.70 -7.08 -8.17
C LEU A 159 -8.89 -7.82 -7.56
N LEU A 160 -10.11 -7.35 -7.83
CA LEU A 160 -11.33 -7.99 -7.35
C LEU A 160 -11.53 -9.38 -7.96
N GLU A 161 -11.22 -9.54 -9.25
CA GLU A 161 -11.21 -10.84 -9.92
C GLU A 161 -10.26 -11.83 -9.24
N ARG A 162 -9.09 -11.35 -8.79
CA ARG A 162 -8.11 -12.14 -8.01
C ARG A 162 -8.49 -12.27 -6.52
N GLY A 163 -9.64 -11.77 -6.10
CA GLY A 163 -10.09 -11.80 -4.70
C GLY A 163 -9.34 -10.86 -3.76
N ARG A 164 -8.54 -9.91 -4.27
CA ARG A 164 -7.75 -8.95 -3.50
C ARG A 164 -8.54 -7.69 -3.15
N TYR A 165 -9.66 -7.88 -2.44
CA TYR A 165 -10.48 -6.79 -1.91
C TYR A 165 -9.70 -5.91 -0.92
N ASP A 166 -8.75 -6.51 -0.20
CA ASP A 166 -7.84 -5.83 0.72
C ASP A 166 -7.05 -4.72 0.03
N LEU A 167 -6.51 -5.01 -1.17
CA LEU A 167 -5.70 -4.05 -1.92
C LEU A 167 -6.54 -2.92 -2.53
N VAL A 168 -7.76 -3.23 -3.00
CA VAL A 168 -8.69 -2.19 -3.49
C VAL A 168 -9.05 -1.22 -2.37
N LEU A 169 -9.35 -1.73 -1.17
CA LEU A 169 -9.65 -0.90 -0.01
C LEU A 169 -8.43 -0.09 0.47
N ALA A 170 -7.22 -0.64 0.33
CA ALA A 170 -5.99 0.10 0.59
C ALA A 170 -5.82 1.27 -0.39
N LEU A 171 -6.04 1.05 -1.70
CA LEU A 171 -6.01 2.10 -2.73
C LEU A 171 -7.10 3.17 -2.52
N ALA A 172 -8.24 2.81 -1.95
CA ALA A 172 -9.29 3.78 -1.62
C ALA A 172 -8.96 4.64 -0.39
N SER A 173 -7.93 4.27 0.40
CA SER A 173 -7.59 4.90 1.68
C SER A 173 -6.31 5.77 1.61
N THR A 174 -6.04 6.37 0.43
CA THR A 174 -4.78 7.02 0.00
C THR A 174 -4.17 8.08 0.93
N HIS A 175 -4.90 8.60 1.91
CA HIS A 175 -4.39 9.61 2.84
C HIS A 175 -3.42 9.09 3.90
N THR A 176 -3.17 7.77 3.99
CA THR A 176 -2.48 7.22 5.18
C THR A 176 -1.33 6.25 4.91
N GLY A 177 -0.61 6.39 3.79
CA GLY A 177 0.71 5.76 3.55
C GLY A 177 0.73 4.28 3.15
N ASP A 178 -0.29 3.51 3.52
CA ASP A 178 -0.30 2.04 3.32
C ASP A 178 -0.87 1.60 1.96
N GLY A 179 -1.49 2.52 1.23
CA GLY A 179 -2.17 2.30 -0.05
C GLY A 179 -1.41 2.88 -1.24
N THR A 180 -0.08 2.97 -1.16
CA THR A 180 0.72 3.41 -2.31
C THR A 180 0.58 2.41 -3.45
N VAL A 181 0.58 2.93 -4.67
CA VAL A 181 0.45 2.10 -5.86
C VAL A 181 1.59 1.10 -5.95
N GLU A 182 2.81 1.50 -5.63
CA GLU A 182 3.99 0.64 -5.67
C GLU A 182 3.87 -0.56 -4.74
N TYR A 183 3.33 -0.36 -3.53
CA TYR A 183 3.11 -1.45 -2.60
C TYR A 183 2.08 -2.43 -3.15
N VAL A 184 0.94 -1.92 -3.64
CA VAL A 184 -0.13 -2.74 -4.20
C VAL A 184 0.36 -3.56 -5.39
N LEU A 185 1.14 -2.95 -6.28
CA LEU A 185 1.70 -3.63 -7.44
C LEU A 185 2.74 -4.69 -7.04
N ASN A 186 3.65 -4.38 -6.10
CA ASN A 186 4.61 -5.36 -5.57
C ASN A 186 3.91 -6.55 -4.87
N GLU A 187 2.75 -6.33 -4.24
CA GLU A 187 1.95 -7.39 -3.61
C GLU A 187 1.20 -8.29 -4.59
N ILE A 188 0.99 -7.83 -5.83
CA ILE A 188 0.35 -8.61 -6.90
C ILE A 188 1.41 -9.40 -7.64
N ASP A 189 2.48 -8.72 -8.05
CA ASP A 189 3.58 -9.26 -8.81
C ASP A 189 4.85 -8.44 -8.47
N PRO A 190 5.86 -9.02 -7.80
CA PRO A 190 7.11 -8.32 -7.50
C PRO A 190 7.81 -7.77 -8.76
N ASP A 191 7.62 -8.42 -9.91
CA ASP A 191 8.25 -8.11 -11.19
C ASP A 191 7.31 -7.30 -12.11
N TRP A 192 6.24 -6.69 -11.54
CA TRP A 192 5.21 -5.96 -12.28
C TRP A 192 5.74 -4.91 -13.26
N ARG A 193 6.92 -4.33 -12.96
CA ARG A 193 7.57 -3.31 -13.78
C ARG A 193 7.94 -3.82 -15.17
N GLU A 194 8.15 -5.13 -15.30
CA GLU A 194 8.48 -5.79 -16.56
C GLU A 194 7.26 -6.45 -17.20
N THR A 195 6.33 -6.94 -16.37
CA THR A 195 5.22 -7.79 -16.83
C THR A 195 3.95 -7.02 -17.20
N VAL A 196 3.71 -5.86 -16.58
CA VAL A 196 2.42 -5.14 -16.71
C VAL A 196 2.53 -3.65 -17.02
N VAL A 197 3.74 -3.11 -17.12
CA VAL A 197 3.95 -1.76 -17.63
C VAL A 197 3.83 -1.80 -19.16
N ASP A 198 3.00 -0.90 -19.71
CA ASP A 198 2.75 -0.80 -21.15
C ASP A 198 3.92 -0.11 -21.88
N ASN A 199 5.04 -0.82 -21.91
CA ASN A 199 6.28 -0.39 -22.56
C ASN A 199 6.52 -1.08 -23.90
N VAL A 200 5.66 -2.00 -24.30
CA VAL A 200 5.93 -2.84 -25.47
C VAL A 200 5.36 -2.23 -26.75
N PHE A 201 4.22 -1.54 -26.69
CA PHE A 201 3.52 -1.09 -27.90
C PHE A 201 3.26 0.42 -27.91
N GLU A 202 3.28 1.01 -29.10
CA GLU A 202 2.82 2.37 -29.39
C GLU A 202 1.78 2.37 -30.50
N SER A 203 0.84 3.31 -30.42
CA SER A 203 -0.08 3.61 -31.51
C SER A 203 0.57 4.59 -32.48
N TYR A 204 0.50 4.29 -33.78
CA TYR A 204 1.00 5.15 -34.85
C TYR A 204 -0.05 5.26 -35.96
N ALA A 205 -0.05 6.39 -36.68
CA ALA A 205 -0.84 6.53 -37.88
C ALA A 205 -0.13 5.79 -39.03
N ALA A 206 -0.76 4.74 -39.55
CA ALA A 206 -0.27 4.04 -40.72
C ALA A 206 -0.48 4.89 -41.98
N GLU A 207 0.16 4.51 -43.10
CA GLU A 207 0.12 5.27 -44.37
C GLU A 207 -1.31 5.42 -44.93
N ASP A 208 -2.22 4.55 -44.53
CA ASP A 208 -3.64 4.58 -44.88
C ASP A 208 -4.48 5.53 -43.99
N GLY A 209 -3.84 6.20 -43.02
CA GLY A 209 -4.49 7.10 -42.08
C GLY A 209 -5.22 6.39 -40.93
N VAL A 210 -5.12 5.07 -40.82
CA VAL A 210 -5.72 4.27 -39.74
C VAL A 210 -4.76 4.19 -38.56
N ILE A 211 -5.27 4.37 -37.34
CA ILE A 211 -4.48 4.17 -36.12
C ILE A 211 -4.19 2.68 -35.98
N SER A 212 -2.90 2.34 -36.05
CA SER A 212 -2.38 0.98 -35.90
C SER A 212 -1.47 0.90 -34.68
N ILE A 213 -1.24 -0.33 -34.19
CA ILE A 213 -0.36 -0.59 -33.03
C ILE A 213 0.91 -1.27 -33.54
N ARG A 214 2.09 -0.81 -33.08
CA ARG A 214 3.39 -1.45 -33.35
C ARG A 214 4.22 -1.53 -32.07
N PRO A 215 5.21 -2.42 -31.98
CA PRO A 215 6.16 -2.39 -30.88
C PRO A 215 6.89 -1.05 -30.83
N LYS A 216 7.11 -0.48 -29.62
CA LYS A 216 7.98 0.69 -29.44
C LYS A 216 9.40 0.33 -29.91
N GLN A 217 10.02 1.21 -30.71
CA GLN A 217 11.42 1.08 -31.15
C GLN A 217 12.40 1.61 -30.11
#